data_AF-A0A1H7C2N7-F1
#
_entry.id   AF-A0A1H7C2N7-F1
#
_cell.length_a   1.000
_cell.length_b   1.000
_cell.length_c   1.000
_cell.angle_alpha   90.00
_cell.angle_beta   90.00
_cell.angle_gamma   90.00
#
_symmetry.space_group_name_H-M   'P 1'
#
loop_
_entity.id
_entity.type
_entity.pdbx_description
1 polymer ?
#
loop_
_entity_poly.entity_id
_entity_poly.type
_entity_poly.pdbx_seq_one_letter_code
_entity_poly.pdbx_strand_id
1 'polypeptide(L)'
;MPKPDLQELPSTAASPAPTPRDTTRRAPSKRHPDSLKGTLLKVVLLGLVDAFAVYVLMMLFLSQSWAALAVSAVVVLAINWIYLRKGGLPAKYLAPGVLFLLVFQVLVVVFSGYIAFTNYGDGHNSTKEDAISAIQLTAQKRVPDSPAYKASVLTKGNDFYLLFTDPSGKAQIGSTEQPLSEATAAGKDSTGKATSLPGYQTLKFQEIVANQQEILKITVPVSGDPADGTLRTADGSTAYQFKPALDYDAATDTFKDTETGTEYRDNGKGAFADAKGETLATGWKIDVGMDNFTRAFTDPSLRGPLLGVIIWTFTFSIASVALTFVMGLFLAITFNREDLRGKKAYRILMILPYAFPAFLSGLVWSGILNPEFGWLNQTLLGGANIGWLTDPVLAKTSVLVVNVWLGFPYMFLVCTGALQSLPSEIDEAARMDGASAWRVFRSIKLPLLLVSVAPLLISSFAFNFNNFNVIYMLTGGGPRFADTDRDIGSTDILITLVYKVAFGQGTGRDYGLASALAIIIFIIVATISAISFKQTKALEDVN
;
A
#
# COMPACT_ATOMS: atom_id res chain seq x y z
N MET A 1 107.10 9.07 15.46
CA MET A 1 106.38 10.00 16.37
C MET A 1 106.42 11.38 15.74
N PRO A 2 105.33 12.15 15.74
CA PRO A 2 104.29 12.14 16.76
C PRO A 2 103.08 11.26 16.42
N LYS A 3 102.41 10.85 17.51
CA LYS A 3 101.21 10.04 17.65
C LYS A 3 100.00 10.99 17.85
N PRO A 4 98.76 10.47 17.91
CA PRO A 4 97.54 11.11 17.42
C PRO A 4 96.88 12.05 18.43
N ASP A 5 96.04 12.96 17.93
CA ASP A 5 94.94 13.51 18.71
C ASP A 5 93.61 12.96 18.17
N LEU A 6 93.00 12.14 19.01
CA LEU A 6 91.62 11.72 18.93
C LEU A 6 90.73 12.96 19.04
N GLN A 7 90.01 13.29 17.97
CA GLN A 7 88.82 14.14 18.09
C GLN A 7 87.59 13.24 18.08
N GLU A 8 86.90 13.31 19.22
CA GLU A 8 85.71 12.57 19.59
C GLU A 8 84.58 12.75 18.59
N LEU A 9 83.89 11.64 18.31
CA LEU A 9 82.58 11.61 17.68
C LEU A 9 81.61 12.49 18.50
N PRO A 10 80.90 13.45 17.89
CA PRO A 10 79.74 14.04 18.53
C PRO A 10 78.67 12.97 18.65
N SER A 11 78.30 12.69 19.89
CA SER A 11 77.19 11.83 20.31
C SER A 11 75.94 12.03 19.47
N THR A 12 75.28 10.93 19.13
CA THR A 12 73.86 10.80 18.84
C THR A 12 73.06 12.06 19.20
N ALA A 13 72.67 12.83 18.19
CA ALA A 13 71.69 13.90 18.36
C ALA A 13 70.38 13.25 18.81
N ALA A 14 70.10 13.38 20.11
CA ALA A 14 68.82 13.05 20.70
C ALA A 14 67.72 13.76 19.91
N SER A 15 66.63 13.05 19.62
CA SER A 15 65.40 13.62 19.10
C SER A 15 65.03 14.89 19.88
N PRO A 16 64.54 15.95 19.21
CA PRO A 16 64.10 17.14 19.93
C PRO A 16 63.01 16.72 20.92
N ALA A 17 63.19 17.11 22.18
CA ALA A 17 62.20 16.90 23.23
C ALA A 17 60.83 17.39 22.75
N PRO A 18 59.74 16.67 23.05
CA PRO A 18 58.41 17.10 22.64
C PRO A 18 58.15 18.48 23.24
N THR A 19 57.87 19.45 22.38
CA THR A 19 57.33 20.74 22.80
C THR A 19 56.16 20.50 23.76
N PRO A 20 56.04 21.24 24.87
CA PRO A 20 54.89 21.09 25.74
C PRO A 20 53.66 21.35 24.86
N ARG A 21 52.79 20.34 24.74
CA ARG A 21 51.48 20.53 24.11
C ARG A 21 50.86 21.72 24.80
N ASP A 22 50.69 22.80 24.05
CA ASP A 22 49.98 23.97 24.52
C ASP A 22 48.54 23.54 24.78
N THR A 23 48.27 23.11 26.02
CA THR A 23 46.93 22.85 26.52
C THR A 23 46.26 24.19 26.80
N THR A 24 46.17 25.04 25.78
CA THR A 24 45.14 26.07 25.74
C THR A 24 43.83 25.31 25.56
N ARG A 25 43.22 25.00 26.70
CA ARG A 25 41.81 24.63 26.81
C ARG A 25 41.05 25.69 25.98
N ARG A 26 40.66 25.37 24.75
CA ARG A 26 39.84 26.28 23.91
C ARG A 26 38.69 26.70 24.80
N ALA A 27 38.67 27.96 25.21
CA ALA A 27 37.56 28.51 25.95
C ALA A 27 36.28 28.18 25.16
N PRO A 28 35.19 27.75 25.81
CA PRO A 28 33.95 27.50 25.10
C PRO A 28 33.62 28.77 24.32
N SER A 29 33.47 28.68 23.00
CA SER A 29 33.11 29.84 22.20
C SER A 29 31.87 30.45 22.85
N LYS A 30 31.95 31.73 23.24
CA LYS A 30 30.81 32.46 23.77
C LYS A 30 29.74 32.40 22.68
N ARG A 31 28.73 31.54 22.89
CA ARG A 31 27.56 31.44 22.01
C ARG A 31 27.00 32.86 21.90
N HIS A 32 26.90 33.36 20.67
CA HIS A 32 26.15 34.58 20.43
C HIS A 32 24.74 34.38 21.01
N PRO A 33 24.20 35.35 21.77
CA PRO A 33 22.80 35.30 22.18
C PRO A 33 21.95 35.17 20.91
N ASP A 34 20.98 34.24 20.92
CA ASP A 34 20.07 34.02 19.80
C ASP A 34 19.52 35.38 19.35
N SER A 35 19.75 35.74 18.08
CA SER A 35 19.27 37.00 17.52
C SER A 35 17.77 37.12 17.78
N LEU A 36 17.33 38.26 18.32
CA LEU A 36 15.94 38.50 18.71
C LEU A 36 14.97 38.23 17.55
N LYS A 37 15.42 38.51 16.31
CA LYS A 37 14.72 38.16 15.07
C LYS A 37 14.57 36.65 14.86
N GLY A 38 15.61 35.86 15.16
CA GLY A 38 15.59 34.40 15.04
C GLY A 38 14.65 33.74 16.07
N THR A 39 14.64 34.24 17.29
CA THR A 39 13.69 33.79 18.32
C THR A 39 12.26 34.16 17.95
N LEU A 40 12.03 35.38 17.46
CA LEU A 40 10.70 35.82 16.99
C LEU A 40 10.21 34.96 15.82
N LEU A 41 11.05 34.75 14.79
CA LEU A 41 10.72 33.92 13.64
C LEU A 41 10.38 32.49 14.05
N LYS A 42 11.16 31.91 14.96
CA LYS A 42 10.91 30.56 15.50
C LYS A 42 9.56 30.48 16.21
N VAL A 43 9.23 31.46 17.05
CA VAL A 43 7.93 31.49 17.76
C VAL A 43 6.77 31.67 16.78
N VAL A 44 6.92 32.50 15.75
CA VAL A 44 5.90 32.68 14.71
C VAL A 44 5.68 31.39 13.92
N LEU A 45 6.76 30.74 13.45
CA LEU A 45 6.66 29.50 12.70
C LEU A 45 6.07 28.36 13.55
N LEU A 46 6.51 28.23 14.80
CA LEU A 46 5.96 27.24 15.72
C LEU A 46 4.49 27.55 16.03
N GLY A 47 4.14 28.82 16.23
CA GLY A 47 2.77 29.25 16.45
C GLY A 47 1.82 28.96 15.28
N LEU A 48 2.30 29.05 14.03
CA LEU A 48 1.52 28.63 12.85
C LEU A 48 1.27 27.11 12.83
N VAL A 49 2.28 26.32 13.16
CA VAL A 49 2.17 24.86 13.28
C VAL A 49 1.20 24.50 14.41
N ASP A 50 1.30 25.18 15.56
CA ASP A 50 0.42 24.96 16.71
C ASP A 50 -1.02 25.38 16.43
N ALA A 51 -1.24 26.47 15.68
CA ALA A 51 -2.58 26.88 15.27
C ALA A 51 -3.26 25.79 14.41
N PHE A 52 -2.53 25.22 13.46
CA PHE A 52 -3.01 24.07 12.68
C PHE A 52 -3.24 22.84 13.56
N ALA A 53 -2.32 22.56 14.49
CA ALA A 53 -2.46 21.45 15.43
C ALA A 53 -3.68 21.58 16.33
N VAL A 54 -3.96 22.78 16.85
CA VAL A 54 -5.16 23.07 17.66
C VAL A 54 -6.43 22.85 16.84
N TYR A 55 -6.46 23.30 15.58
CA TYR A 55 -7.57 23.01 14.68
C TYR A 55 -7.80 21.50 14.53
N VAL A 56 -6.74 20.72 14.30
CA VAL A 56 -6.82 19.24 14.21
C VAL A 56 -7.31 18.63 15.52
N LEU A 57 -6.77 19.05 16.67
CA LEU A 57 -7.18 18.54 17.98
C LEU A 57 -8.65 18.86 18.28
N MET A 58 -9.13 20.04 17.89
CA MET A 58 -10.53 20.42 18.02
C MET A 58 -11.45 19.55 17.15
N MET A 59 -11.06 19.28 15.91
CA MET A 59 -11.80 18.37 15.02
C MET A 59 -11.84 16.93 15.58
N LEU A 60 -10.73 16.45 16.15
CA LEU A 60 -10.67 15.13 16.81
C LEU A 60 -11.53 15.06 18.07
N PHE A 61 -11.64 16.16 18.82
CA PHE A 61 -12.51 16.26 19.98
C PHE A 61 -13.98 16.22 19.57
N LEU A 62 -14.35 17.02 18.56
CA LEU A 62 -15.72 17.08 18.05
C LEU A 62 -16.20 15.76 17.43
N SER A 63 -15.28 14.99 16.84
CA SER A 63 -15.55 13.64 16.32
C SER A 63 -15.47 12.53 17.38
N GLN A 64 -15.28 12.87 18.66
CA GLN A 64 -15.15 11.93 19.79
C GLN A 64 -14.04 10.88 19.61
N SER A 65 -13.01 11.19 18.80
CA SER A 65 -11.88 10.29 18.54
C SER A 65 -10.79 10.45 19.61
N TRP A 66 -11.08 9.98 20.82
CA TRP A 66 -10.23 10.19 22.00
C TRP A 66 -8.80 9.66 21.86
N ALA A 67 -8.63 8.50 21.23
CA ALA A 67 -7.31 7.90 21.02
C ALA A 67 -6.45 8.74 20.06
N ALA A 68 -7.01 9.14 18.91
CA ALA A 68 -6.31 9.98 17.95
C ALA A 68 -5.98 11.36 18.52
N LEU A 69 -6.90 11.93 19.32
CA LEU A 69 -6.69 13.18 20.04
C LEU A 69 -5.50 13.07 20.99
N ALA A 70 -5.47 12.03 21.83
CA ALA A 70 -4.40 11.84 22.81
C ALA A 70 -3.02 11.70 22.14
N VAL A 71 -2.93 10.88 21.09
CA VAL A 71 -1.68 10.69 20.33
C VAL A 71 -1.24 12.01 19.67
N SER A 72 -2.16 12.72 19.02
CA SER A 72 -1.85 14.00 18.37
C SER A 72 -1.40 15.06 19.38
N ALA A 73 -2.04 15.12 20.55
CA ALA A 73 -1.66 16.05 21.61
C ALA A 73 -0.24 15.76 22.14
N VAL A 74 0.09 14.48 22.37
CA VAL A 74 1.45 14.07 22.79
C VAL A 74 2.50 14.46 21.74
N VAL A 75 2.20 14.26 20.46
CA VAL A 75 3.08 14.66 19.35
C VAL A 75 3.33 16.17 19.34
N VAL A 76 2.27 16.97 19.45
CA VAL A 76 2.35 18.43 19.46
C VAL A 76 3.17 18.92 20.65
N LEU A 77 2.95 18.35 21.84
CA LEU A 77 3.72 18.65 23.04
C LEU A 77 5.20 18.26 22.88
N ALA A 78 5.49 17.10 22.28
CA ALA A 78 6.85 16.65 22.03
C ALA A 78 7.59 17.57 21.06
N ILE A 79 6.95 17.98 19.96
CA ILE A 79 7.52 18.93 18.99
C ILE A 79 7.80 20.27 19.69
N ASN A 80 6.81 20.81 20.41
CA ASN A 80 6.98 22.05 21.18
C ASN A 80 8.13 21.95 22.16
N TRP A 81 8.22 20.86 22.92
CA TRP A 81 9.30 20.63 23.86
C TRP A 81 10.68 20.58 23.17
N ILE A 82 10.81 19.87 22.04
CA ILE A 82 12.06 19.78 21.27
C ILE A 82 12.50 21.17 20.78
N TYR A 83 11.56 21.94 20.22
CA TYR A 83 11.90 23.24 19.64
C TYR A 83 12.11 24.30 20.72
N LEU A 84 11.29 24.38 21.76
CA LEU A 84 11.36 25.39 22.82
C LEU A 84 12.51 25.13 23.82
N ARG A 85 12.95 23.89 24.01
CA ARG A 85 14.09 23.57 24.87
C ARG A 85 15.37 24.26 24.37
N LYS A 86 16.14 24.82 25.31
CA LYS A 86 17.48 25.38 25.07
C LYS A 86 18.46 24.23 24.79
N GLY A 87 19.23 24.35 23.70
CA GLY A 87 20.13 23.29 23.22
C GLY A 87 19.42 22.28 22.31
N GLY A 88 19.96 21.06 22.21
CA GLY A 88 19.33 19.96 21.47
C GLY A 88 19.28 20.15 19.95
N LEU A 89 20.25 20.85 19.35
CA LEU A 89 20.32 21.07 17.89
C LEU A 89 20.09 19.77 17.09
N PRO A 90 20.74 18.63 17.38
CA PRO A 90 20.48 17.38 16.63
C PRO A 90 19.02 16.95 16.63
N ALA A 91 18.32 17.06 17.78
CA ALA A 91 16.92 16.68 17.88
C ALA A 91 16.00 17.58 17.02
N LYS A 92 16.34 18.87 16.88
CA LYS A 92 15.58 19.80 16.03
C LYS A 92 15.70 19.48 14.54
N TYR A 93 16.82 18.93 14.10
CA TYR A 93 17.00 18.45 12.72
C TYR A 93 16.30 17.10 12.49
N LEU A 94 16.30 16.22 13.49
CA LEU A 94 15.70 14.90 13.38
C LEU A 94 14.17 14.90 13.56
N ALA A 95 13.62 15.83 14.34
CA ALA A 95 12.21 15.80 14.74
C ALA A 95 11.22 15.72 13.57
N PRO A 96 11.33 16.53 12.50
CA PRO A 96 10.41 16.40 11.36
C PRO A 96 10.50 15.01 10.70
N GLY A 97 11.71 14.51 10.47
CA GLY A 97 11.91 13.19 9.84
C GLY A 97 11.40 12.04 10.70
N VAL A 98 11.64 12.08 12.01
CA VAL A 98 11.13 11.09 12.96
C VAL A 98 9.60 11.14 13.04
N LEU A 99 9.01 12.34 13.02
CA LEU A 99 7.56 12.50 12.99
C LEU A 99 6.95 11.83 11.75
N PHE A 100 7.49 12.14 10.56
CA PHE A 100 7.02 11.52 9.32
C PHE A 100 7.19 10.00 9.35
N LEU A 101 8.32 9.50 9.87
CA LEU A 101 8.54 8.06 10.04
C LEU A 101 7.51 7.44 11.00
N LEU A 102 7.21 8.08 12.13
CA LEU A 102 6.24 7.54 13.08
C LEU A 102 4.81 7.53 12.52
N VAL A 103 4.39 8.61 11.87
CA VAL A 103 3.03 8.78 11.35
C VAL A 103 2.79 7.96 10.08
N PHE A 104 3.72 7.98 9.13
CA PHE A 104 3.50 7.37 7.82
C PHE A 104 4.07 5.95 7.69
N GLN A 105 5.00 5.55 8.56
CA GLN A 105 5.57 4.19 8.53
C GLN A 105 5.15 3.38 9.75
N VAL A 106 5.47 3.84 10.97
CA VAL A 106 5.27 3.04 12.19
C VAL A 106 3.78 2.85 12.50
N LEU A 107 2.98 3.91 12.42
CA LEU A 107 1.54 3.83 12.64
C LEU A 107 0.88 2.85 11.66
N VAL A 108 1.27 2.85 10.39
CA VAL A 108 0.73 1.94 9.37
C VAL A 108 1.06 0.49 9.70
N VAL A 109 2.29 0.21 10.15
CA VAL A 109 2.70 -1.14 10.60
C VAL A 109 1.93 -1.55 11.85
N VAL A 110 1.78 -0.67 12.84
CA VAL A 110 1.02 -0.96 14.07
C VAL A 110 -0.46 -1.18 13.78
N PHE A 111 -1.05 -0.36 12.91
CA PHE A 111 -2.45 -0.49 12.51
C PHE A 111 -2.69 -1.81 11.77
N SER A 112 -1.81 -2.16 10.83
CA SER A 112 -1.87 -3.47 10.17
C SER A 112 -1.70 -4.61 11.19
N GLY A 113 -0.80 -4.44 12.16
CA GLY A 113 -0.64 -5.34 13.28
C GLY A 113 -1.92 -5.53 14.08
N TYR A 114 -2.66 -4.46 14.39
CA TYR A 114 -3.96 -4.53 15.04
C TYR A 114 -5.00 -5.28 14.19
N ILE A 115 -5.12 -4.93 12.90
CA ILE A 115 -6.07 -5.57 11.99
C ILE A 115 -5.81 -7.07 11.87
N ALA A 116 -4.56 -7.51 11.96
CA ALA A 116 -4.20 -8.93 11.93
C ALA A 116 -4.85 -9.77 13.04
N PHE A 117 -5.27 -9.17 14.16
CA PHE A 117 -5.98 -9.84 15.26
C PHE A 117 -7.51 -9.69 15.16
N THR A 118 -8.04 -9.21 14.03
CA THR A 118 -9.49 -9.02 13.84
C THR A 118 -10.02 -9.83 12.67
N ASN A 119 -11.33 -10.08 12.63
CA ASN A 119 -12.03 -10.63 11.45
C ASN A 119 -12.33 -9.56 10.38
N TYR A 120 -11.62 -8.42 10.38
CA TYR A 120 -11.92 -7.32 9.45
C TYR A 120 -11.85 -7.79 7.99
N GLY A 121 -12.89 -7.51 7.23
CA GLY A 121 -13.05 -8.04 5.89
C GLY A 121 -14.48 -7.89 5.39
N ASP A 122 -14.81 -8.70 4.39
CA ASP A 122 -16.11 -8.70 3.76
C ASP A 122 -17.22 -9.02 4.77
N GLY A 123 -18.27 -8.21 4.76
CA GLY A 123 -19.34 -8.26 5.75
C GLY A 123 -18.99 -7.75 7.16
N HIS A 124 -17.71 -7.65 7.57
CA HIS A 124 -17.31 -7.38 8.96
C HIS A 124 -16.57 -6.04 9.10
N ASN A 125 -17.24 -4.94 8.75
CA ASN A 125 -16.59 -3.63 8.59
C ASN A 125 -16.71 -2.69 9.80
N SER A 126 -17.75 -2.85 10.62
CA SER A 126 -18.07 -1.92 11.69
C SER A 126 -18.53 -2.63 12.98
N THR A 127 -19.27 -1.94 13.84
CA THR A 127 -19.81 -2.48 15.10
C THR A 127 -21.06 -3.34 14.88
N LYS A 128 -21.50 -4.02 15.93
CA LYS A 128 -22.69 -4.87 15.90
C LYS A 128 -23.96 -4.05 15.64
N GLU A 129 -24.06 -2.85 16.20
CA GLU A 129 -25.19 -1.94 16.01
C GLU A 129 -25.32 -1.50 14.55
N ASP A 130 -24.19 -1.16 13.91
CA ASP A 130 -24.15 -0.82 12.49
C ASP A 130 -24.53 -2.02 11.62
N ALA A 131 -24.08 -3.23 12.00
CA ALA A 131 -24.42 -4.46 11.31
C ALA A 131 -25.93 -4.76 11.40
N ILE A 132 -26.53 -4.65 12.59
CA ILE A 132 -27.98 -4.82 12.80
C ILE A 132 -28.75 -3.84 11.91
N SER A 133 -28.38 -2.56 11.94
CA SER A 133 -29.01 -1.51 11.13
C SER A 133 -28.91 -1.82 9.63
N ALA A 134 -27.74 -2.25 9.16
CA ALA A 134 -27.52 -2.62 7.77
C ALA A 134 -28.30 -3.87 7.34
N ILE A 135 -28.40 -4.89 8.21
CA ILE A 135 -29.20 -6.09 7.95
C ILE A 135 -30.68 -5.71 7.79
N GLN A 136 -31.23 -4.90 8.69
CA GLN A 136 -32.63 -4.45 8.60
C GLN A 136 -32.93 -3.67 7.32
N LEU A 137 -31.98 -2.86 6.85
CA LEU A 137 -32.11 -2.09 5.60
C LEU A 137 -31.99 -2.97 4.34
N THR A 138 -31.15 -3.99 4.36
CA THR A 138 -30.84 -4.81 3.18
C THR A 138 -31.72 -6.05 3.05
N ALA A 139 -32.16 -6.63 4.15
CA ALA A 139 -33.01 -7.81 4.19
C ALA A 139 -34.46 -7.45 3.88
N GLN A 140 -34.72 -6.90 2.69
CA GLN A 140 -36.07 -6.63 2.21
C GLN A 140 -36.40 -7.58 1.06
N LYS A 141 -37.52 -8.29 1.17
CA LYS A 141 -38.04 -9.14 0.09
C LYS A 141 -39.24 -8.47 -0.57
N ARG A 142 -39.38 -8.64 -1.88
CA ARG A 142 -40.58 -8.23 -2.61
C ARG A 142 -41.76 -9.00 -2.04
N VAL A 143 -42.82 -8.29 -1.68
CA VAL A 143 -44.08 -8.91 -1.26
C VAL A 143 -44.71 -9.56 -2.52
N PRO A 144 -44.86 -10.89 -2.58
CA PRO A 144 -45.24 -11.62 -3.80
C PRO A 144 -46.53 -11.10 -4.45
N ASP A 145 -47.53 -10.77 -3.64
CA ASP A 145 -48.84 -10.30 -4.07
C ASP A 145 -49.00 -8.77 -3.95
N SER A 146 -47.88 -8.03 -3.82
CA SER A 146 -47.98 -6.56 -3.80
C SER A 146 -48.52 -6.03 -5.12
N PRO A 147 -49.46 -5.07 -5.08
CA PRO A 147 -49.93 -4.44 -6.29
C PRO A 147 -48.78 -3.79 -7.05
N ALA A 148 -48.83 -3.87 -8.38
CA ALA A 148 -47.90 -3.16 -9.23
C ALA A 148 -48.22 -1.65 -9.21
N TYR A 149 -47.30 -0.86 -8.67
CA TYR A 149 -47.41 0.60 -8.69
C TYR A 149 -46.85 1.08 -10.02
N LYS A 150 -47.65 1.80 -10.82
CA LYS A 150 -47.12 2.44 -12.02
C LYS A 150 -46.21 3.59 -11.58
N ALA A 151 -44.97 3.59 -12.01
CA ALA A 151 -43.96 4.58 -11.60
C ALA A 151 -43.57 5.49 -12.78
N SER A 152 -43.36 6.76 -12.50
CA SER A 152 -42.71 7.73 -13.38
C SER A 152 -41.52 8.32 -12.65
N VAL A 153 -40.37 8.39 -13.32
CA VAL A 153 -39.16 8.97 -12.73
C VAL A 153 -39.16 10.48 -12.97
N LEU A 154 -39.01 11.22 -11.89
CA LEU A 154 -38.95 12.67 -11.88
C LEU A 154 -37.56 13.14 -11.41
N THR A 155 -37.16 14.33 -11.84
CA THR A 155 -35.98 15.02 -11.32
C THR A 155 -36.34 16.43 -10.87
N LYS A 156 -35.65 16.89 -9.82
CA LYS A 156 -35.67 18.26 -9.34
C LYS A 156 -34.27 18.65 -8.89
N GLY A 157 -33.60 19.48 -9.68
CA GLY A 157 -32.17 19.75 -9.48
C GLY A 157 -31.34 18.52 -9.88
N ASN A 158 -30.57 17.98 -8.94
CA ASN A 158 -29.77 16.77 -9.13
C ASN A 158 -30.38 15.51 -8.50
N ASP A 159 -31.52 15.63 -7.82
CA ASP A 159 -32.12 14.53 -7.07
C ASP A 159 -33.23 13.84 -7.87
N PHE A 160 -33.27 12.52 -7.79
CA PHE A 160 -34.29 11.68 -8.42
C PHE A 160 -35.43 11.36 -7.47
N TYR A 161 -36.65 11.38 -8.00
CA TYR A 161 -37.89 11.09 -7.29
C TYR A 161 -38.70 10.07 -8.10
N LEU A 162 -39.50 9.27 -7.38
CA LEU A 162 -40.44 8.36 -8.01
C LEU A 162 -41.87 8.83 -7.73
N LEU A 163 -42.62 9.05 -8.81
CA LEU A 163 -44.05 9.34 -8.79
C LEU A 163 -44.81 8.04 -9.04
N PHE A 164 -45.46 7.53 -8.01
CA PHE A 164 -46.22 6.29 -8.02
C PHE A 164 -47.70 6.56 -8.26
N THR A 165 -48.35 5.63 -8.97
CA THR A 165 -49.80 5.52 -9.05
C THR A 165 -50.20 4.14 -8.53
N ASP A 166 -50.98 4.12 -7.45
CA ASP A 166 -51.50 2.89 -6.88
C ASP A 166 -52.67 2.31 -7.74
N PRO A 167 -53.12 1.07 -7.48
CA PRO A 167 -54.25 0.49 -8.22
C PRO A 167 -55.58 1.21 -8.02
N SER A 168 -55.73 1.99 -6.94
CA SER A 168 -56.91 2.84 -6.71
C SER A 168 -56.87 4.13 -7.54
N GLY A 169 -55.75 4.38 -8.24
CA GLY A 169 -55.51 5.56 -9.07
C GLY A 169 -54.97 6.74 -8.28
N LYS A 170 -54.56 6.59 -7.02
CA LYS A 170 -53.98 7.65 -6.19
C LYS A 170 -52.52 7.89 -6.57
N ALA A 171 -52.16 9.17 -6.73
CA ALA A 171 -50.79 9.57 -7.06
C ALA A 171 -50.01 9.93 -5.79
N GLN A 172 -48.81 9.39 -5.64
CA GLN A 172 -47.93 9.63 -4.50
C GLN A 172 -46.49 9.81 -4.98
N ILE A 173 -45.69 10.61 -4.28
CA ILE A 173 -44.29 10.88 -4.61
C ILE A 173 -43.39 10.60 -3.41
N GLY A 174 -42.19 10.11 -3.67
CA GLY A 174 -41.13 10.04 -2.67
C GLY A 174 -39.74 9.88 -3.28
N SER A 175 -38.73 9.84 -2.42
CA SER A 175 -37.33 9.62 -2.75
C SER A 175 -36.69 8.74 -1.68
N THR A 176 -35.38 8.50 -1.76
CA THR A 176 -34.66 7.75 -0.71
C THR A 176 -34.70 8.45 0.65
N GLU A 177 -34.78 9.78 0.66
CA GLU A 177 -34.81 10.58 1.89
C GLU A 177 -36.23 11.00 2.30
N GLN A 178 -37.18 10.96 1.37
CA GLN A 178 -38.55 11.40 1.60
C GLN A 178 -39.52 10.21 1.49
N PRO A 179 -40.21 9.85 2.59
CA PRO A 179 -41.27 8.86 2.54
C PRO A 179 -42.38 9.23 1.55
N LEU A 180 -43.18 8.24 1.16
CA LEU A 180 -44.32 8.44 0.28
C LEU A 180 -45.29 9.51 0.82
N SER A 181 -45.52 10.52 -0.01
CA SER A 181 -46.43 11.64 0.26
C SER A 181 -47.44 11.78 -0.88
N GLU A 182 -48.63 12.30 -0.58
CA GLU A 182 -49.65 12.49 -1.63
C GLU A 182 -49.24 13.55 -2.65
N ALA A 183 -49.40 13.20 -3.93
CA ALA A 183 -49.11 14.09 -5.06
C ALA A 183 -50.42 14.62 -5.67
N THR A 184 -51.12 15.48 -4.94
CA THR A 184 -52.49 15.94 -5.26
C THR A 184 -52.58 16.71 -6.59
N ALA A 185 -51.48 17.36 -7.01
CA ALA A 185 -51.40 18.13 -8.25
C ALA A 185 -50.79 17.35 -9.43
N ALA A 186 -50.68 16.02 -9.34
CA ALA A 186 -50.07 15.22 -10.39
C ALA A 186 -50.94 15.15 -11.65
N GLY A 187 -50.34 15.45 -12.81
CA GLY A 187 -50.96 15.22 -14.11
C GLY A 187 -50.92 13.73 -14.46
N LYS A 188 -52.06 13.18 -14.89
CA LYS A 188 -52.22 11.78 -15.27
C LYS A 188 -52.39 11.62 -16.78
N ASP A 189 -51.87 10.52 -17.31
CA ASP A 189 -52.11 10.13 -18.70
C ASP A 189 -53.48 9.46 -18.90
N SER A 190 -53.78 9.09 -20.14
CA SER A 190 -55.03 8.41 -20.53
C SER A 190 -55.24 7.04 -19.88
N THR A 191 -54.20 6.46 -19.27
CA THR A 191 -54.25 5.18 -18.55
C THR A 191 -54.40 5.37 -17.02
N GLY A 192 -54.56 6.62 -16.59
CA GLY A 192 -54.64 7.02 -15.18
C GLY A 192 -53.29 7.05 -14.47
N LYS A 193 -52.17 6.83 -15.17
CA LYS A 193 -50.81 6.87 -14.58
C LYS A 193 -50.38 8.32 -14.39
N ALA A 194 -49.91 8.65 -13.19
CA ALA A 194 -49.31 9.94 -12.90
C ALA A 194 -47.96 10.10 -13.63
N THR A 195 -47.87 11.09 -14.51
CA THR A 195 -46.73 11.31 -15.40
C THR A 195 -46.04 12.66 -15.20
N SER A 196 -46.69 13.62 -14.55
CA SER A 196 -46.11 14.94 -14.31
C SER A 196 -46.49 15.48 -12.94
N LEU A 197 -45.63 16.30 -12.35
CA LEU A 197 -45.89 17.01 -11.10
C LEU A 197 -45.30 18.44 -11.21
N PRO A 198 -46.03 19.50 -10.84
CA PRO A 198 -45.52 20.86 -10.91
C PRO A 198 -44.21 21.04 -10.11
N GLY A 199 -43.22 21.68 -10.73
CA GLY A 199 -41.90 21.88 -10.12
C GLY A 199 -40.93 20.70 -10.26
N TYR A 200 -41.31 19.66 -11.00
CA TYR A 200 -40.48 18.50 -11.34
C TYR A 200 -40.42 18.29 -12.84
N GLN A 201 -39.29 17.78 -13.34
CA GLN A 201 -39.13 17.37 -14.73
C GLN A 201 -39.28 15.85 -14.82
N THR A 202 -40.17 15.38 -15.68
CA THR A 202 -40.33 13.95 -15.97
C THR A 202 -39.25 13.47 -16.93
N LEU A 203 -38.54 12.41 -16.54
CA LEU A 203 -37.51 11.80 -17.37
C LEU A 203 -38.14 10.95 -18.47
N LYS A 204 -37.60 11.08 -19.69
CA LYS A 204 -37.95 10.23 -20.83
C LYS A 204 -37.15 8.93 -20.78
N PHE A 205 -37.60 7.94 -21.56
CA PHE A 205 -36.97 6.61 -21.60
C PHE A 205 -35.44 6.65 -21.82
N GLN A 206 -34.95 7.45 -22.77
CA GLN A 206 -33.50 7.57 -23.01
C GLN A 206 -32.73 8.11 -21.80
N GLU A 207 -33.34 9.03 -21.04
CA GLU A 207 -32.73 9.62 -19.84
C GLU A 207 -32.79 8.63 -18.67
N ILE A 208 -33.84 7.82 -18.57
CA ILE A 208 -33.94 6.72 -17.60
C ILE A 208 -32.85 5.68 -17.88
N VAL A 209 -32.64 5.30 -19.14
CA VAL A 209 -31.58 4.36 -19.52
C VAL A 209 -30.19 4.93 -19.23
N ALA A 210 -29.96 6.22 -19.50
CA ALA A 210 -28.69 6.88 -19.20
C ALA A 210 -28.39 6.96 -17.69
N ASN A 211 -29.42 6.99 -16.84
CA ASN A 211 -29.31 7.11 -15.38
C ASN A 211 -29.75 5.84 -14.63
N GLN A 212 -29.76 4.69 -15.31
CA GLN A 212 -30.39 3.47 -14.79
C GLN A 212 -29.83 3.04 -13.43
N GLN A 213 -28.50 3.12 -13.23
CA GLN A 213 -27.89 2.71 -11.97
C GLN A 213 -28.32 3.58 -10.77
N GLU A 214 -28.51 4.88 -10.98
CA GLU A 214 -28.99 5.77 -9.92
C GLU A 214 -30.47 5.55 -9.64
N ILE A 215 -31.28 5.30 -10.68
CA ILE A 215 -32.71 5.03 -10.54
C ILE A 215 -32.98 3.72 -9.79
N LEU A 216 -32.20 2.67 -10.05
CA LEU A 216 -32.31 1.37 -9.36
C LEU A 216 -31.92 1.43 -7.88
N LYS A 217 -31.15 2.44 -7.46
CA LYS A 217 -30.79 2.66 -6.05
C LYS A 217 -31.91 3.35 -5.27
N ILE A 218 -32.85 4.04 -5.95
CA ILE A 218 -33.94 4.76 -5.28
C ILE A 218 -34.80 3.75 -4.53
N THR A 219 -34.88 3.93 -3.22
CA THR A 219 -35.66 3.10 -2.33
C THR A 219 -36.57 4.00 -1.52
N VAL A 220 -37.86 4.04 -1.86
CA VAL A 220 -38.79 5.01 -1.25
C VAL A 220 -39.48 4.39 -0.04
N PRO A 221 -39.28 4.92 1.18
CA PRO A 221 -40.00 4.42 2.37
C PRO A 221 -41.52 4.63 2.22
N VAL A 222 -42.32 3.62 2.55
CA VAL A 222 -43.79 3.73 2.54
C VAL A 222 -44.28 4.69 3.61
N SER A 223 -43.62 4.70 4.77
CA SER A 223 -43.86 5.64 5.85
C SER A 223 -42.54 5.94 6.58
N GLY A 224 -42.60 6.68 7.69
CA GLY A 224 -41.47 6.85 8.60
C GLY A 224 -41.15 5.60 9.43
N ASP A 225 -42.01 4.58 9.41
CA ASP A 225 -41.81 3.29 10.07
C ASP A 225 -41.18 2.28 9.08
N PRO A 226 -39.96 1.78 9.33
CA PRO A 226 -39.33 0.75 8.51
C PRO A 226 -40.16 -0.53 8.32
N ALA A 227 -41.08 -0.85 9.23
CA ALA A 227 -41.94 -2.03 9.17
C ALA A 227 -42.96 -1.98 8.00
N ASP A 228 -43.34 -0.77 7.57
CA ASP A 228 -44.26 -0.58 6.44
C ASP A 228 -43.61 -0.88 5.08
N GLY A 229 -42.28 -1.00 5.07
CA GLY A 229 -41.49 -1.38 3.91
C GLY A 229 -41.19 -0.21 2.96
N THR A 230 -40.70 -0.56 1.78
CA THR A 230 -40.26 0.40 0.76
C THR A 230 -40.86 0.07 -0.61
N LEU A 231 -41.01 1.08 -1.47
CA LEU A 231 -41.29 0.87 -2.89
C LEU A 231 -39.99 1.00 -3.68
N ARG A 232 -39.76 0.01 -4.56
CA ARG A 232 -38.57 -0.03 -5.43
C ARG A 232 -38.97 -0.39 -6.84
N THR A 233 -38.26 0.18 -7.81
CA THR A 233 -38.46 -0.09 -9.23
C THR A 233 -37.27 -0.83 -9.82
N ALA A 234 -37.53 -1.74 -10.76
CA ALA A 234 -36.49 -2.49 -11.49
C ALA A 234 -36.23 -1.93 -12.90
N ASP A 235 -37.07 -1.00 -13.36
CA ASP A 235 -37.08 -0.51 -14.74
C ASP A 235 -37.45 0.98 -14.88
N GLY A 236 -37.74 1.67 -13.77
CA GLY A 236 -38.21 3.05 -13.75
C GLY A 236 -39.67 3.22 -14.16
N SER A 237 -40.40 2.14 -14.46
CA SER A 237 -41.75 2.16 -15.01
C SER A 237 -42.79 1.49 -14.10
N THR A 238 -42.34 0.49 -13.34
CA THR A 238 -43.15 -0.28 -12.40
C THR A 238 -42.39 -0.44 -11.09
N ALA A 239 -43.09 -0.28 -9.98
CA ALA A 239 -42.54 -0.48 -8.65
C ALA A 239 -43.37 -1.50 -7.86
N TYR A 240 -42.69 -2.17 -6.94
CA TYR A 240 -43.28 -3.16 -6.04
C TYR A 240 -42.92 -2.84 -4.61
N GLN A 241 -43.73 -3.33 -3.68
CA GLN A 241 -43.46 -3.19 -2.26
C GLN A 241 -42.50 -4.27 -1.78
N PHE A 242 -41.51 -3.82 -1.03
CA PHE A 242 -40.53 -4.64 -0.35
C PHE A 242 -40.73 -4.47 1.15
N LYS A 243 -40.86 -5.57 1.89
CA LYS A 243 -40.96 -5.54 3.36
C LYS A 243 -39.73 -6.17 3.99
N PRO A 244 -39.38 -5.80 5.23
CA PRO A 244 -38.34 -6.50 5.97
C PRO A 244 -38.63 -8.01 6.01
N ALA A 245 -37.69 -8.79 5.50
CA ALA A 245 -37.67 -10.24 5.52
C ALA A 245 -37.13 -10.76 6.86
N LEU A 246 -36.42 -9.91 7.61
CA LEU A 246 -35.89 -10.21 8.92
C LEU A 246 -36.39 -9.16 9.90
N ASP A 247 -36.94 -9.62 11.02
CA ASP A 247 -37.29 -8.79 12.16
C ASP A 247 -36.24 -8.95 13.26
N TYR A 248 -35.86 -7.86 13.92
CA TYR A 248 -34.83 -7.88 14.96
C TYR A 248 -35.48 -7.67 16.34
N ASP A 249 -35.31 -8.65 17.21
CA ASP A 249 -35.73 -8.56 18.61
C ASP A 249 -34.53 -8.13 19.47
N ALA A 250 -34.59 -6.90 19.99
CA ALA A 250 -33.56 -6.32 20.86
C ALA A 250 -33.51 -6.96 22.25
N ALA A 251 -34.58 -7.60 22.72
CA ALA A 251 -34.61 -8.24 24.03
C ALA A 251 -33.87 -9.59 24.02
N THR A 252 -33.95 -10.32 22.91
CA THR A 252 -33.28 -11.62 22.73
C THR A 252 -32.01 -11.55 21.90
N ASP A 253 -31.70 -10.39 21.30
CA ASP A 253 -30.57 -10.17 20.40
C ASP A 253 -30.56 -11.17 19.23
N THR A 254 -31.70 -11.25 18.54
CA THR A 254 -31.94 -12.22 17.46
C THR A 254 -32.64 -11.62 16.27
N PHE A 255 -32.26 -12.08 15.08
CA PHE A 255 -33.07 -11.89 13.88
C PHE A 255 -34.01 -13.06 13.68
N LYS A 256 -35.23 -12.79 13.22
CA LYS A 256 -36.20 -13.82 12.84
C LYS A 256 -36.67 -13.59 11.41
N ASP A 257 -36.53 -14.60 10.57
CA ASP A 257 -37.06 -14.56 9.21
C ASP A 257 -38.60 -14.60 9.25
N THR A 258 -39.23 -13.62 8.60
CA THR A 258 -40.68 -13.39 8.69
C THR A 258 -41.51 -14.42 7.92
N GLU A 259 -40.89 -15.22 7.05
CA GLU A 259 -41.54 -16.21 6.19
C GLU A 259 -41.33 -17.64 6.72
N THR A 260 -40.08 -17.97 7.05
CA THR A 260 -39.68 -19.30 7.50
C THR A 260 -39.71 -19.46 9.02
N GLY A 261 -39.72 -18.35 9.76
CA GLY A 261 -39.62 -18.34 11.22
C GLY A 261 -38.22 -18.71 11.75
N THR A 262 -37.22 -18.83 10.86
CA THR A 262 -35.84 -19.18 11.23
C THR A 262 -35.24 -18.09 12.11
N GLU A 263 -34.69 -18.46 13.26
CA GLU A 263 -34.01 -17.55 14.17
C GLU A 263 -32.50 -17.56 13.93
N TYR A 264 -31.91 -16.39 13.83
CA TYR A 264 -30.47 -16.16 13.74
C TYR A 264 -29.99 -15.49 15.01
N ARG A 265 -28.95 -16.06 15.62
CA ARG A 265 -28.35 -15.62 16.89
C ARG A 265 -26.87 -15.33 16.70
N ASP A 266 -26.31 -14.51 17.57
CA ASP A 266 -24.86 -14.26 17.59
C ASP A 266 -24.08 -15.60 17.71
N ASN A 267 -23.23 -15.88 16.72
CA ASN A 267 -22.44 -17.11 16.68
C ASN A 267 -21.10 -16.99 17.42
N GLY A 268 -20.82 -15.86 18.06
CA GLY A 268 -19.55 -15.56 18.75
C GLY A 268 -18.37 -15.30 17.80
N LYS A 269 -18.59 -15.30 16.49
CA LYS A 269 -17.59 -15.05 15.43
C LYS A 269 -17.83 -13.75 14.67
N GLY A 270 -18.68 -12.88 15.21
CA GLY A 270 -18.99 -11.59 14.60
C GLY A 270 -20.10 -11.66 13.56
N ALA A 271 -20.98 -12.66 13.58
CA ALA A 271 -22.13 -12.73 12.67
C ALA A 271 -23.34 -13.37 13.35
N PHE A 272 -24.53 -13.09 12.82
CA PHE A 272 -25.74 -13.82 13.18
C PHE A 272 -25.83 -15.11 12.37
N ALA A 273 -26.07 -16.25 13.03
CA ALA A 273 -26.19 -17.56 12.41
C ALA A 273 -27.43 -18.32 12.88
N ASP A 274 -28.00 -19.13 12.00
CA ASP A 274 -29.08 -20.04 12.36
C ASP A 274 -28.57 -21.29 13.11
N ALA A 275 -29.49 -22.18 13.49
CA ALA A 275 -29.14 -23.44 14.16
C ALA A 275 -28.33 -24.42 13.29
N LYS A 276 -28.30 -24.23 11.96
CA LYS A 276 -27.51 -25.04 11.01
C LYS A 276 -26.12 -24.45 10.77
N GLY A 277 -25.87 -23.23 11.24
CA GLY A 277 -24.62 -22.50 11.06
C GLY A 277 -24.59 -21.61 9.82
N GLU A 278 -25.72 -21.41 9.13
CA GLU A 278 -25.84 -20.47 8.02
C GLU A 278 -25.82 -19.04 8.57
N THR A 279 -24.84 -18.24 8.13
CA THR A 279 -24.62 -16.88 8.62
C THR A 279 -25.28 -15.83 7.72
N LEU A 280 -25.83 -14.79 8.33
CA LEU A 280 -26.18 -13.56 7.61
C LEU A 280 -24.90 -12.93 7.03
N ALA A 281 -25.01 -12.36 5.81
CA ALA A 281 -23.85 -11.86 5.06
C ALA A 281 -23.18 -10.66 5.74
N THR A 282 -23.95 -9.83 6.45
CA THR A 282 -23.44 -8.68 7.19
C THR A 282 -23.16 -9.08 8.63
N GLY A 283 -21.93 -8.87 9.08
CA GLY A 283 -21.46 -9.10 10.43
C GLY A 283 -20.77 -7.87 11.02
N TRP A 284 -20.04 -8.05 12.11
CA TRP A 284 -19.31 -7.00 12.80
C TRP A 284 -17.89 -7.41 13.15
N LYS A 285 -17.05 -6.41 13.35
CA LYS A 285 -15.65 -6.61 13.65
C LYS A 285 -15.49 -7.06 15.11
N ILE A 286 -14.80 -8.17 15.31
CA ILE A 286 -14.39 -8.72 16.60
C ILE A 286 -12.89 -9.01 16.61
N ASP A 287 -12.34 -9.21 17.81
CA ASP A 287 -11.02 -9.78 18.00
C ASP A 287 -11.08 -11.31 17.79
N VAL A 288 -10.16 -11.85 17.01
CA VAL A 288 -10.05 -13.29 16.70
C VAL A 288 -8.74 -13.90 17.23
N GLY A 289 -7.97 -13.15 18.01
CA GLY A 289 -6.67 -13.57 18.52
C GLY A 289 -5.72 -14.04 17.42
N MET A 290 -5.19 -15.26 17.56
CA MET A 290 -4.20 -15.82 16.65
C MET A 290 -4.80 -16.58 15.44
N ASP A 291 -6.12 -16.51 15.23
CA ASP A 291 -6.79 -17.29 14.19
C ASP A 291 -6.24 -16.99 12.79
N ASN A 292 -6.07 -15.71 12.43
CA ASN A 292 -5.52 -15.32 11.12
C ASN A 292 -4.09 -15.83 10.90
N PHE A 293 -3.25 -15.85 11.94
CA PHE A 293 -1.89 -16.39 11.85
C PHE A 293 -1.90 -17.91 11.68
N THR A 294 -2.87 -18.60 12.29
CA THR A 294 -3.06 -20.04 12.11
C THR A 294 -3.55 -20.33 10.68
N ARG A 295 -4.60 -19.63 10.25
CA ARG A 295 -5.19 -19.72 8.90
C ARG A 295 -4.18 -19.45 7.80
N ALA A 296 -3.23 -18.53 8.00
CA ALA A 296 -2.16 -18.26 7.04
C ALA A 296 -1.37 -19.52 6.62
N PHE A 297 -1.28 -20.53 7.49
CA PHE A 297 -0.57 -21.79 7.21
C PHE A 297 -1.49 -23.02 7.09
N THR A 298 -2.70 -22.96 7.66
CA THR A 298 -3.64 -24.10 7.69
C THR A 298 -4.72 -24.03 6.63
N ASP A 299 -5.03 -22.86 6.06
CA ASP A 299 -6.06 -22.71 5.03
C ASP A 299 -5.70 -23.55 3.79
N PRO A 300 -6.50 -24.58 3.44
CA PRO A 300 -6.21 -25.44 2.28
C PRO A 300 -6.09 -24.66 0.97
N SER A 301 -6.83 -23.56 0.82
CA SER A 301 -6.82 -22.73 -0.38
C SER A 301 -5.50 -21.94 -0.56
N LEU A 302 -4.76 -21.72 0.53
CA LEU A 302 -3.45 -21.04 0.53
C LEU A 302 -2.29 -22.03 0.59
N ARG A 303 -2.41 -23.12 1.36
CA ARG A 303 -1.30 -23.99 1.73
C ARG A 303 -0.59 -24.65 0.54
N GLY A 304 -1.35 -25.05 -0.49
CA GLY A 304 -0.81 -25.64 -1.72
C GLY A 304 0.21 -24.71 -2.40
N PRO A 305 -0.22 -23.53 -2.89
CA PRO A 305 0.67 -22.61 -3.59
C PRO A 305 1.64 -21.83 -2.68
N LEU A 306 1.37 -21.72 -1.37
CA LEU A 306 2.15 -20.89 -0.45
C LEU A 306 3.65 -21.21 -0.46
N LEU A 307 4.03 -22.50 -0.42
CA LEU A 307 5.45 -22.88 -0.43
C LEU A 307 6.12 -22.48 -1.75
N GLY A 308 5.43 -22.66 -2.88
CA GLY A 308 5.90 -22.25 -4.20
C GLY A 308 6.12 -20.74 -4.28
N VAL A 309 5.18 -19.96 -3.74
CA VAL A 309 5.25 -18.49 -3.66
C VAL A 309 6.40 -18.04 -2.75
N ILE A 310 6.62 -18.69 -1.60
CA ILE A 310 7.74 -18.38 -0.70
C ILE A 310 9.07 -18.62 -1.42
N ILE A 311 9.27 -19.82 -1.98
CA ILE A 311 10.50 -20.18 -2.70
C ILE A 311 10.74 -19.22 -3.86
N TRP A 312 9.69 -18.90 -4.62
CA TRP A 312 9.79 -17.95 -5.72
C TRP A 312 10.12 -16.54 -5.23
N THR A 313 9.52 -16.06 -4.14
CA THR A 313 9.80 -14.71 -3.59
C THR A 313 11.28 -14.58 -3.22
N PHE A 314 11.86 -15.59 -2.55
CA PHE A 314 13.29 -15.61 -2.24
C PHE A 314 14.15 -15.69 -3.51
N THR A 315 13.81 -16.60 -4.42
CA THR A 315 14.54 -16.79 -5.69
C THR A 315 14.53 -15.51 -6.53
N PHE A 316 13.36 -14.91 -6.70
CA PHE A 316 13.15 -13.66 -7.42
C PHE A 316 13.96 -12.52 -6.80
N SER A 317 13.90 -12.36 -5.47
CA SER A 317 14.60 -11.28 -4.77
C SER A 317 16.11 -11.40 -4.87
N ILE A 318 16.66 -12.60 -4.60
CA ILE A 318 18.10 -12.88 -4.67
C ILE A 318 18.59 -12.72 -6.12
N ALA A 319 17.90 -13.34 -7.07
CA ALA A 319 18.28 -13.27 -8.49
C ALA A 319 18.19 -11.84 -9.00
N SER A 320 17.16 -11.08 -8.63
CA SER A 320 17.01 -9.67 -9.02
C SER A 320 18.17 -8.82 -8.51
N VAL A 321 18.53 -8.92 -7.24
CA VAL A 321 19.66 -8.18 -6.68
C VAL A 321 20.96 -8.60 -7.35
N ALA A 322 21.21 -9.90 -7.49
CA ALA A 322 22.43 -10.41 -8.11
C ALA A 322 22.57 -9.94 -9.57
N LEU A 323 21.52 -10.09 -10.38
CA LEU A 323 21.54 -9.75 -11.80
C LEU A 323 21.63 -8.24 -12.02
N THR A 324 20.86 -7.44 -11.27
CA THR A 324 20.94 -5.96 -11.38
C THR A 324 22.29 -5.43 -10.90
N PHE A 325 22.86 -5.99 -9.83
CA PHE A 325 24.18 -5.62 -9.34
C PHE A 325 25.28 -5.99 -10.35
N VAL A 326 25.29 -7.23 -10.86
CA VAL A 326 26.27 -7.67 -11.85
C VAL A 326 26.19 -6.82 -13.12
N MET A 327 24.99 -6.59 -13.64
CA MET A 327 24.78 -5.76 -14.83
C MET A 327 25.20 -4.31 -14.57
N GLY A 328 24.76 -3.72 -13.46
CA GLY A 328 25.08 -2.35 -13.07
C GLY A 328 26.58 -2.13 -12.86
N LEU A 329 27.24 -3.04 -12.15
CA LEU A 329 28.68 -3.02 -11.91
C LEU A 329 29.47 -3.18 -13.21
N PHE A 330 29.06 -4.12 -14.07
CA PHE A 330 29.68 -4.31 -15.38
C PHE A 330 29.64 -3.02 -16.23
N LEU A 331 28.47 -2.38 -16.31
CA LEU A 331 28.32 -1.10 -17.02
C LEU A 331 29.10 0.03 -16.32
N ALA A 332 29.13 0.05 -14.99
CA ALA A 332 29.86 1.06 -14.23
C ALA A 332 31.36 0.98 -14.53
N ILE A 333 31.96 -0.22 -14.50
CA ILE A 333 33.37 -0.42 -14.85
C ILE A 333 33.62 -0.03 -16.31
N THR A 334 32.74 -0.43 -17.21
CA THR A 334 32.88 -0.17 -18.66
C THR A 334 32.81 1.33 -18.97
N PHE A 335 31.85 2.04 -18.40
CA PHE A 335 31.60 3.45 -18.67
C PHE A 335 32.35 4.41 -17.75
N ASN A 336 33.03 3.92 -16.70
CA ASN A 336 33.85 4.78 -15.84
C ASN A 336 35.27 5.00 -16.35
N ARG A 337 35.71 4.32 -17.43
CA ARG A 337 37.01 4.58 -18.05
C ARG A 337 37.14 6.03 -18.54
N GLU A 338 38.34 6.59 -18.48
CA GLU A 338 38.63 7.99 -18.84
C GLU A 338 38.75 8.19 -20.35
N ASP A 339 39.18 7.17 -21.07
CA ASP A 339 39.43 7.13 -22.51
C ASP A 339 38.14 7.01 -23.36
N LEU A 340 36.99 6.80 -22.72
CA LEU A 340 35.72 6.60 -23.42
C LEU A 340 35.14 7.90 -23.99
N ARG A 341 35.18 8.02 -25.32
CA ARG A 341 34.49 9.10 -26.06
C ARG A 341 32.97 8.99 -25.93
N GLY A 342 32.29 10.12 -25.71
CA GLY A 342 30.82 10.15 -25.62
C GLY A 342 30.23 9.65 -24.31
N LYS A 343 31.04 9.49 -23.25
CA LYS A 343 30.65 8.99 -21.91
C LYS A 343 29.36 9.61 -21.35
N LYS A 344 29.11 10.90 -21.59
CA LYS A 344 27.86 11.58 -21.16
C LYS A 344 26.62 10.99 -21.82
N ALA A 345 26.65 10.76 -23.13
CA ALA A 345 25.51 10.22 -23.87
C ALA A 345 25.19 8.78 -23.45
N TYR A 346 26.22 7.93 -23.33
CA TYR A 346 26.04 6.56 -22.86
C TYR A 346 25.46 6.50 -21.45
N ARG A 347 25.94 7.33 -20.52
CA ARG A 347 25.40 7.40 -19.15
C ARG A 347 23.93 7.79 -19.13
N ILE A 348 23.52 8.78 -19.92
CA ILE A 348 22.11 9.20 -20.02
C ILE A 348 21.24 8.05 -20.54
N LEU A 349 21.68 7.36 -21.60
CA LEU A 349 20.94 6.24 -22.19
C LEU A 349 20.74 5.08 -21.20
N MET A 350 21.77 4.77 -20.40
CA MET A 350 21.72 3.68 -19.41
C MET A 350 20.80 3.99 -18.23
N ILE A 351 20.54 5.26 -17.92
CA ILE A 351 19.65 5.68 -16.84
C ILE A 351 18.18 5.72 -17.29
N LEU A 352 17.94 5.78 -18.60
CA LEU A 352 16.61 5.98 -19.18
C LEU A 352 15.55 4.96 -18.70
N PRO A 353 15.82 3.65 -18.56
CA PRO A 353 14.81 2.70 -18.08
C PRO A 353 14.26 3.04 -16.69
N TYR A 354 15.10 3.59 -15.81
CA TYR A 354 14.73 3.96 -14.44
C TYR A 354 13.97 5.30 -14.38
N ALA A 355 14.02 6.11 -15.44
CA ALA A 355 13.27 7.36 -15.51
C ALA A 355 11.77 7.14 -15.78
N PHE A 356 11.40 5.99 -16.36
CA PHE A 356 10.00 5.65 -16.60
C PHE A 356 9.34 5.07 -15.34
N PRO A 357 8.07 5.42 -15.06
CA PRO A 357 7.32 4.79 -13.98
C PRO A 357 7.26 3.27 -14.16
N ALA A 358 7.56 2.53 -13.08
CA ALA A 358 7.63 1.06 -13.12
C ALA A 358 6.30 0.42 -13.54
N PHE A 359 5.16 0.99 -13.11
CA PHE A 359 3.84 0.44 -13.45
C PHE A 359 3.54 0.56 -14.96
N LEU A 360 3.83 1.72 -15.58
CA LEU A 360 3.68 1.91 -17.03
C LEU A 360 4.61 0.97 -17.79
N SER A 361 5.86 0.88 -17.33
CA SER A 361 6.85 0.00 -17.95
C SER A 361 6.41 -1.47 -17.91
N GLY A 362 5.86 -1.93 -16.78
CA GLY A 362 5.31 -3.28 -16.65
C GLY A 362 4.19 -3.58 -17.65
N LEU A 363 3.25 -2.65 -17.82
CA LEU A 363 2.15 -2.79 -18.79
C LEU A 363 2.65 -2.80 -20.24
N VAL A 364 3.60 -1.93 -20.57
CA VAL A 364 4.22 -1.90 -21.91
C VAL A 364 4.94 -3.22 -22.21
N TRP A 365 5.72 -3.73 -21.25
CA TRP A 365 6.38 -5.04 -21.39
C TRP A 365 5.37 -6.18 -21.50
N SER A 366 4.23 -6.12 -20.78
CA SER A 366 3.15 -7.11 -20.91
C SER A 366 2.59 -7.15 -22.33
N GLY A 367 2.39 -5.99 -22.95
CA GLY A 367 2.00 -5.89 -24.36
C GLY A 367 3.06 -6.40 -25.32
N ILE A 368 4.35 -6.07 -25.11
CA ILE A 368 5.46 -6.54 -25.95
C ILE A 368 5.61 -8.07 -25.92
N LEU A 369 5.43 -8.66 -24.74
CA LEU A 369 5.57 -10.10 -24.48
C LEU A 369 4.27 -10.89 -24.72
N ASN A 370 3.22 -10.24 -25.22
CA ASN A 370 1.96 -10.93 -25.50
C ASN A 370 2.17 -12.04 -26.55
N PRO A 371 1.65 -13.26 -26.31
CA PRO A 371 1.92 -14.39 -27.19
C PRO A 371 1.30 -14.24 -28.59
N GLU A 372 0.14 -13.59 -28.69
CA GLU A 372 -0.66 -13.51 -29.92
C GLU A 372 -0.34 -12.28 -30.76
N PHE A 373 -0.23 -11.11 -30.15
CA PHE A 373 -0.03 -9.84 -30.87
C PHE A 373 1.22 -9.07 -30.42
N GLY A 374 2.01 -9.63 -29.51
CA GLY A 374 3.18 -8.96 -28.95
C GLY A 374 4.26 -8.73 -30.00
N TRP A 375 4.87 -7.54 -29.93
CA TRP A 375 5.93 -7.13 -30.86
C TRP A 375 7.10 -8.12 -30.89
N LEU A 376 7.44 -8.73 -29.74
CA LEU A 376 8.53 -9.70 -29.65
C LEU A 376 8.25 -10.95 -30.53
N ASN A 377 7.07 -11.53 -30.39
CA ASN A 377 6.68 -12.74 -31.13
C ASN A 377 6.42 -12.46 -32.61
N GLN A 378 5.64 -11.41 -32.90
CA GLN A 378 5.20 -11.11 -34.26
C GLN A 378 6.31 -10.52 -35.13
N THR A 379 7.07 -9.57 -34.60
CA THR A 379 8.05 -8.83 -35.40
C THR A 379 9.46 -9.40 -35.25
N LEU A 380 9.96 -9.56 -34.02
CA LEU A 380 11.35 -9.95 -33.80
C LEU A 380 11.58 -11.44 -34.08
N LEU A 381 10.63 -12.29 -33.72
CA LEU A 381 10.73 -13.75 -33.85
C LEU A 381 9.95 -14.31 -35.05
N GLY A 382 9.47 -13.44 -35.95
CA GLY A 382 8.87 -13.84 -37.22
C GLY A 382 7.53 -14.60 -37.10
N GLY A 383 6.69 -14.23 -36.14
CA GLY A 383 5.36 -14.85 -35.93
C GLY A 383 5.37 -16.08 -35.02
N ALA A 384 6.37 -16.22 -34.16
CA ALA A 384 6.43 -17.31 -33.19
C ALA A 384 5.27 -17.23 -32.17
N ASN A 385 4.78 -18.36 -31.67
CA ASN A 385 3.77 -18.42 -30.61
C ASN A 385 4.37 -18.90 -29.29
N ILE A 386 5.28 -18.10 -28.73
CA ILE A 386 5.95 -18.40 -27.46
C ILE A 386 5.15 -17.80 -26.31
N GLY A 387 4.78 -18.63 -25.34
CA GLY A 387 4.02 -18.26 -24.15
C GLY A 387 4.83 -17.54 -23.08
N TRP A 388 5.43 -16.39 -23.39
CA TRP A 388 6.32 -15.65 -22.48
C TRP A 388 5.71 -15.34 -21.11
N LEU A 389 4.38 -15.18 -21.05
CA LEU A 389 3.62 -14.87 -19.84
C LEU A 389 2.65 -15.99 -19.44
N THR A 390 2.49 -17.01 -20.27
CA THR A 390 1.52 -18.11 -20.07
C THR A 390 2.17 -19.43 -19.68
N ASP A 391 3.44 -19.65 -20.03
CA ASP A 391 4.25 -20.75 -19.50
C ASP A 391 4.85 -20.35 -18.13
N PRO A 392 4.75 -21.19 -17.08
CA PRO A 392 5.22 -20.83 -15.73
C PRO A 392 6.71 -20.51 -15.65
N VAL A 393 7.56 -21.18 -16.43
CA VAL A 393 9.01 -20.97 -16.39
C VAL A 393 9.36 -19.70 -17.17
N LEU A 394 8.81 -19.53 -18.36
CA LEU A 394 9.02 -18.33 -19.16
C LEU A 394 8.44 -17.08 -18.48
N ALA A 395 7.29 -17.17 -17.81
CA ALA A 395 6.72 -16.05 -17.07
C ALA A 395 7.67 -15.58 -15.95
N LYS A 396 8.25 -16.52 -15.19
CA LYS A 396 9.28 -16.23 -14.18
C LYS A 396 10.54 -15.60 -14.79
N THR A 397 11.00 -16.12 -15.93
CA THR A 397 12.15 -15.55 -16.65
C THR A 397 11.86 -14.16 -17.17
N SER A 398 10.69 -13.94 -17.77
CA SER A 398 10.23 -12.64 -18.28
C SER A 398 10.18 -11.59 -17.16
N VAL A 399 9.60 -11.95 -16.02
CA VAL A 399 9.59 -11.11 -14.81
C VAL A 399 11.00 -10.72 -14.38
N LEU A 400 11.94 -11.67 -14.33
CA LEU A 400 13.34 -11.37 -13.98
C LEU A 400 13.99 -10.45 -15.00
N VAL A 401 13.83 -10.70 -16.30
CA VAL A 401 14.42 -9.87 -17.37
C VAL A 401 13.91 -8.44 -17.29
N VAL A 402 12.59 -8.25 -17.16
CA VAL A 402 11.99 -6.92 -17.03
C VAL A 402 12.46 -6.22 -15.75
N ASN A 403 12.54 -6.96 -14.63
CA ASN A 403 13.03 -6.39 -13.38
C ASN A 403 14.52 -6.00 -13.45
N VAL A 404 15.36 -6.78 -14.15
CA VAL A 404 16.76 -6.42 -14.40
C VAL A 404 16.82 -5.15 -15.25
N TRP A 405 16.03 -5.06 -16.32
CA TRP A 405 15.97 -3.87 -17.18
C TRP A 405 15.58 -2.60 -16.40
N LEU A 406 14.62 -2.71 -15.48
CA LEU A 406 14.21 -1.59 -14.61
C LEU A 406 15.24 -1.28 -13.51
N GLY A 407 15.89 -2.30 -12.95
CA GLY A 407 16.70 -2.19 -11.74
C GLY A 407 18.19 -1.96 -11.96
N PHE A 408 18.77 -2.41 -13.09
CA PHE A 408 20.20 -2.24 -13.36
C PHE A 408 20.65 -0.76 -13.34
N PRO A 409 19.86 0.24 -13.79
CA PRO A 409 20.32 1.62 -13.81
C PRO A 409 20.59 2.18 -12.41
N TYR A 410 19.79 1.77 -11.42
CA TYR A 410 20.03 2.11 -10.02
C TYR A 410 21.39 1.57 -9.55
N MET A 411 21.65 0.28 -9.79
CA MET A 411 22.94 -0.33 -9.42
C MET A 411 24.12 0.25 -10.21
N PHE A 412 23.90 0.62 -11.48
CA PHE A 412 24.87 1.33 -12.29
C PHE A 412 25.27 2.68 -11.68
N LEU A 413 24.30 3.48 -11.23
CA LEU A 413 24.55 4.76 -10.57
C LEU A 413 25.30 4.58 -9.24
N VAL A 414 24.82 3.67 -8.40
CA VAL A 414 25.42 3.35 -7.10
C VAL A 414 26.87 2.87 -7.27
N CYS A 415 27.11 1.89 -8.15
CA CYS A 415 28.46 1.38 -8.40
C CYS A 415 29.36 2.43 -9.05
N THR A 416 28.82 3.29 -9.92
CA THR A 416 29.61 4.38 -10.51
C THR A 416 30.07 5.37 -9.44
N GLY A 417 29.17 5.79 -8.54
CA GLY A 417 29.52 6.69 -7.44
C GLY A 417 30.55 6.07 -6.49
N ALA A 418 30.35 4.80 -6.10
CA ALA A 418 31.27 4.06 -5.23
C ALA A 418 32.65 3.84 -5.88
N LEU A 419 32.71 3.54 -7.17
CA LEU A 419 33.99 3.41 -7.89
C LEU A 419 34.72 4.75 -8.01
N GLN A 420 33.98 5.87 -8.07
CA GLN A 420 34.56 7.21 -8.20
C GLN A 420 35.07 7.78 -6.87
N SER A 421 34.63 7.25 -5.73
CA SER A 421 35.14 7.65 -4.42
C SER A 421 36.44 6.93 -4.03
N LEU A 422 36.85 5.89 -4.76
CA LEU A 422 38.10 5.19 -4.52
C LEU A 422 39.29 6.06 -4.98
N PRO A 423 40.32 6.29 -4.13
CA PRO A 423 41.52 7.02 -4.54
C PRO A 423 42.24 6.33 -5.69
N SER A 424 42.63 7.09 -6.72
CA SER A 424 43.36 6.56 -7.89
C SER A 424 44.76 6.05 -7.54
N GLU A 425 45.37 6.57 -6.48
CA GLU A 425 46.70 6.18 -5.97
C GLU A 425 46.80 4.68 -5.65
N ILE A 426 45.70 4.06 -5.19
CA ILE A 426 45.67 2.63 -4.86
C ILE A 426 45.81 1.78 -6.14
N ASP A 427 45.20 2.24 -7.24
CA ASP A 427 45.30 1.55 -8.53
C ASP A 427 46.71 1.70 -9.13
N GLU A 428 47.33 2.86 -8.96
CA GLU A 428 48.69 3.13 -9.44
C GLU A 428 49.71 2.29 -8.67
N ALA A 429 49.65 2.28 -7.33
CA ALA A 429 50.52 1.47 -6.48
C ALA A 429 50.42 -0.03 -6.83
N ALA A 430 49.20 -0.55 -6.99
CA ALA A 430 49.00 -1.96 -7.34
C ALA A 430 49.57 -2.31 -8.74
N ARG A 431 49.51 -1.38 -9.69
CA ARG A 431 50.12 -1.56 -11.02
C ARG A 431 51.64 -1.53 -10.97
N MET A 432 52.23 -0.69 -10.11
CA MET A 432 53.68 -0.67 -9.86
C MET A 432 54.16 -2.00 -9.26
N ASP A 433 53.35 -2.65 -8.43
CA ASP A 433 53.60 -3.99 -7.88
C ASP A 433 53.34 -5.14 -8.90
N GLY A 434 53.03 -4.82 -10.15
CA GLY A 434 52.81 -5.81 -11.22
C GLY A 434 51.45 -6.51 -11.18
N ALA A 435 50.47 -5.97 -10.44
CA ALA A 435 49.12 -6.53 -10.45
C ALA A 435 48.41 -6.30 -11.79
N SER A 436 47.84 -7.36 -12.36
CA SER A 436 47.00 -7.26 -13.55
C SER A 436 45.66 -6.57 -13.26
N ALA A 437 45.02 -5.99 -14.28
CA ALA A 437 43.74 -5.28 -14.11
C ALA A 437 42.64 -6.13 -13.44
N TRP A 438 42.59 -7.44 -13.73
CA TRP A 438 41.67 -8.36 -13.06
C TRP A 438 42.01 -8.58 -11.60
N ARG A 439 43.31 -8.68 -11.26
CA ARG A 439 43.76 -8.81 -9.86
C ARG A 439 43.46 -7.53 -9.07
N VAL A 440 43.69 -6.36 -9.65
CA VAL A 440 43.32 -5.05 -9.06
C VAL A 440 41.80 -4.99 -8.83
N PHE A 441 41.00 -5.37 -9.83
CA PHE A 441 39.55 -5.39 -9.67
C PHE A 441 39.08 -6.34 -8.55
N ARG A 442 39.47 -7.61 -8.60
CA ARG A 442 38.96 -8.63 -7.69
C ARG A 442 39.50 -8.50 -6.26
N SER A 443 40.74 -8.05 -6.11
CA SER A 443 41.43 -8.05 -4.80
C SER A 443 41.38 -6.68 -4.10
N ILE A 444 41.14 -5.59 -4.84
CA ILE A 444 41.15 -4.24 -4.29
C ILE A 444 39.79 -3.57 -4.51
N LYS A 445 39.39 -3.33 -5.76
CA LYS A 445 38.18 -2.53 -6.05
C LYS A 445 36.90 -3.20 -5.58
N LEU A 446 36.71 -4.48 -5.87
CA LEU A 446 35.49 -5.20 -5.55
C LEU A 446 35.26 -5.31 -4.02
N PRO A 447 36.25 -5.69 -3.20
CA PRO A 447 36.10 -5.65 -1.74
C PRO A 447 35.76 -4.26 -1.19
N LEU A 448 36.48 -3.22 -1.61
CA LEU A 448 36.23 -1.84 -1.16
C LEU A 448 34.85 -1.33 -1.60
N LEU A 449 34.43 -1.68 -2.82
CA LEU A 449 33.10 -1.37 -3.32
C LEU A 449 32.01 -2.08 -2.51
N LEU A 450 32.19 -3.36 -2.18
CA LEU A 450 31.20 -4.13 -1.42
C LEU A 450 30.96 -3.55 -0.03
N VAL A 451 31.98 -2.96 0.62
CA VAL A 451 31.80 -2.26 1.91
C VAL A 451 30.84 -1.08 1.75
N SER A 452 31.00 -0.30 0.68
CA SER A 452 30.16 0.88 0.41
C SER A 452 28.76 0.53 -0.09
N VAL A 453 28.62 -0.57 -0.84
CA VAL A 453 27.38 -0.92 -1.56
C VAL A 453 26.55 -1.98 -0.83
N ALA A 454 27.12 -2.74 0.12
CA ALA A 454 26.39 -3.79 0.85
C ALA A 454 25.09 -3.31 1.53
N PRO A 455 25.02 -2.16 2.24
CA PRO A 455 23.76 -1.64 2.78
C PRO A 455 22.69 -1.41 1.71
N LEU A 456 23.10 -1.00 0.51
CA LEU A 456 22.21 -0.75 -0.62
C LEU A 456 21.75 -2.06 -1.28
N LEU A 457 22.58 -3.10 -1.30
CA LEU A 457 22.17 -4.45 -1.74
C LEU A 457 21.14 -5.05 -0.79
N ILE A 458 21.29 -4.89 0.52
CA ILE A 458 20.31 -5.33 1.52
C ILE A 458 18.99 -4.58 1.33
N SER A 459 19.05 -3.27 1.14
CA SER A 459 17.87 -2.44 0.85
C SER A 459 17.19 -2.86 -0.46
N SER A 460 17.98 -3.17 -1.49
CA SER A 460 17.48 -3.67 -2.78
C SER A 460 16.84 -5.05 -2.65
N PHE A 461 17.37 -5.92 -1.79
CA PHE A 461 16.73 -7.20 -1.46
C PHE A 461 15.36 -7.00 -0.81
N ALA A 462 15.27 -6.16 0.22
CA ALA A 462 14.02 -5.86 0.90
C ALA A 462 12.97 -5.25 -0.05
N PHE A 463 13.41 -4.38 -0.97
CA PHE A 463 12.58 -3.84 -2.04
C PHE A 463 12.07 -4.92 -3.00
N ASN A 464 12.96 -5.77 -3.52
CA ASN A 464 12.57 -6.83 -4.45
C ASN A 464 11.66 -7.90 -3.81
N PHE A 465 11.84 -8.17 -2.51
CA PHE A 465 10.97 -9.06 -1.75
C PHE A 465 9.51 -8.60 -1.73
N ASN A 466 9.29 -7.29 -1.84
CA ASN A 466 7.97 -6.66 -1.84
C ASN A 466 7.67 -5.93 -3.17
N ASN A 467 8.29 -6.34 -4.28
CA ASN A 467 8.14 -5.64 -5.56
C ASN A 467 6.83 -5.99 -6.26
N PHE A 468 5.73 -5.49 -5.69
CA PHE A 468 4.37 -5.69 -6.18
C PHE A 468 4.21 -5.25 -7.64
N ASN A 469 4.74 -4.08 -7.99
CA ASN A 469 4.48 -3.43 -9.27
C ASN A 469 4.92 -4.26 -10.47
N VAL A 470 6.15 -4.80 -10.45
CA VAL A 470 6.66 -5.54 -11.61
C VAL A 470 5.90 -6.85 -11.84
N ILE A 471 5.52 -7.55 -10.76
CA ILE A 471 4.79 -8.81 -10.85
C ILE A 471 3.36 -8.56 -11.33
N TYR A 472 2.64 -7.67 -10.65
CA TYR A 472 1.22 -7.44 -10.89
C TYR A 472 0.96 -6.81 -12.26
N MET A 473 1.79 -5.84 -12.67
CA MET A 473 1.60 -5.15 -13.96
C MET A 473 2.04 -5.98 -15.16
N LEU A 474 2.99 -6.91 -14.98
CA LEU A 474 3.48 -7.73 -16.09
C LEU A 474 2.61 -8.98 -16.30
N THR A 475 2.26 -9.67 -15.21
CA THR A 475 1.65 -11.01 -15.25
C THR A 475 0.39 -11.15 -14.40
N GLY A 476 0.07 -10.18 -13.54
CA GLY A 476 -0.97 -10.34 -12.52
C GLY A 476 -0.70 -11.47 -11.51
N GLY A 477 0.53 -11.98 -11.44
CA GLY A 477 0.89 -13.18 -10.67
C GLY A 477 0.73 -14.51 -11.42
N GLY A 478 0.22 -14.49 -12.66
CA GLY A 478 -0.01 -15.68 -13.47
C GLY A 478 1.25 -16.29 -14.11
N PRO A 479 1.14 -17.47 -14.75
CA PRO A 479 -0.08 -18.29 -14.90
C PRO A 479 -0.55 -18.93 -13.59
N ARG A 480 -1.86 -19.11 -13.43
CA ARG A 480 -2.51 -19.63 -12.21
C ARG A 480 -2.09 -21.07 -11.92
N PHE A 481 -1.93 -21.41 -10.64
CA PHE A 481 -1.74 -22.78 -10.20
C PHE A 481 -3.03 -23.59 -10.39
N ALA A 482 -2.92 -24.83 -10.85
CA ALA A 482 -4.07 -25.67 -11.17
C ALA A 482 -4.77 -26.26 -9.93
N ASP A 483 -4.08 -26.28 -8.79
CA ASP A 483 -4.44 -26.97 -7.55
C ASP A 483 -4.98 -26.02 -6.46
N THR A 484 -5.47 -24.83 -6.83
CA THR A 484 -6.01 -23.85 -5.87
C THR A 484 -7.29 -23.17 -6.38
N ASP A 485 -8.24 -22.98 -5.47
CA ASP A 485 -9.48 -22.26 -5.72
C ASP A 485 -9.29 -20.74 -5.75
N ARG A 486 -8.19 -20.23 -5.19
CA ARG A 486 -7.85 -18.80 -5.23
C ARG A 486 -7.07 -18.45 -6.50
N ASP A 487 -7.14 -17.19 -6.90
CA ASP A 487 -6.37 -16.66 -8.02
C ASP A 487 -4.87 -16.53 -7.69
N ILE A 488 -4.18 -17.62 -7.37
CA ILE A 488 -2.75 -17.61 -7.05
C ILE A 488 -2.00 -18.26 -8.21
N GLY A 489 -0.97 -17.59 -8.70
CA GLY A 489 -0.19 -18.07 -9.83
C GLY A 489 1.30 -18.21 -9.57
N SER A 490 1.98 -18.74 -10.58
CA SER A 490 3.36 -19.18 -10.49
C SER A 490 4.38 -18.05 -10.31
N THR A 491 4.05 -16.82 -10.72
CA THR A 491 4.92 -15.65 -10.55
C THR A 491 4.56 -14.80 -9.33
N ASP A 492 3.48 -15.13 -8.62
CA ASP A 492 3.09 -14.43 -7.41
C ASP A 492 4.23 -14.48 -6.38
N ILE A 493 4.54 -13.31 -5.82
CA ILE A 493 5.38 -13.16 -4.65
C ILE A 493 4.49 -12.92 -3.43
N LEU A 494 5.04 -13.03 -2.22
CA LEU A 494 4.25 -12.94 -0.99
C LEU A 494 3.37 -11.68 -0.92
N ILE A 495 3.86 -10.52 -1.38
CA ILE A 495 3.05 -9.29 -1.37
C ILE A 495 1.90 -9.29 -2.39
N THR A 496 2.06 -9.93 -3.56
CA THR A 496 0.95 -10.04 -4.53
C THR A 496 -0.09 -11.05 -4.05
N LEU A 497 0.34 -12.13 -3.40
CA LEU A 497 -0.57 -13.04 -2.70
C LEU A 497 -1.36 -12.29 -1.61
N VAL A 498 -0.70 -11.51 -0.74
CA VAL A 498 -1.38 -10.69 0.28
C VAL A 498 -2.41 -9.74 -0.36
N TYR A 499 -2.04 -9.08 -1.44
CA TYR A 499 -2.94 -8.19 -2.17
C TYR A 499 -4.19 -8.93 -2.67
N LYS A 500 -4.02 -10.13 -3.24
CA LYS A 500 -5.16 -10.94 -3.71
C LYS A 500 -6.02 -11.50 -2.57
N VAL A 501 -5.45 -11.73 -1.38
CA VAL A 501 -6.24 -12.07 -0.18
C VAL A 501 -7.08 -10.86 0.28
N ALA A 502 -6.50 -9.65 0.26
CA ALA A 502 -7.19 -8.43 0.68
C ALA A 502 -8.22 -7.92 -0.34
N PHE A 503 -7.93 -8.03 -1.64
CA PHE A 503 -8.66 -7.32 -2.70
C PHE A 503 -9.06 -8.21 -3.88
N GLY A 504 -8.77 -9.50 -3.84
CA GLY A 504 -9.08 -10.43 -4.93
C GLY A 504 -10.58 -10.56 -5.20
N GLN A 505 -10.92 -10.93 -6.43
CA GLN A 505 -12.29 -11.18 -6.86
C GLN A 505 -12.64 -12.67 -6.67
N GLY A 506 -13.84 -12.95 -6.14
CA GLY A 506 -14.42 -14.30 -6.12
C GLY A 506 -14.45 -15.04 -4.78
N THR A 507 -13.57 -14.72 -3.81
CA THR A 507 -13.51 -15.42 -2.51
C THR A 507 -13.76 -14.52 -1.28
N GLY A 508 -14.22 -13.29 -1.50
CA GLY A 508 -14.36 -12.27 -0.46
C GLY A 508 -13.03 -11.57 -0.12
N ARG A 509 -13.14 -10.38 0.49
CA ARG A 509 -11.98 -9.57 0.94
C ARG A 509 -11.65 -9.90 2.39
N ASP A 510 -10.47 -10.43 2.67
CA ASP A 510 -10.04 -10.78 4.03
C ASP A 510 -8.87 -9.90 4.47
N TYR A 511 -9.17 -8.73 5.04
CA TYR A 511 -8.16 -7.77 5.47
C TYR A 511 -7.41 -8.23 6.73
N GLY A 512 -8.07 -8.98 7.62
CA GLY A 512 -7.47 -9.60 8.80
C GLY A 512 -6.37 -10.59 8.43
N LEU A 513 -6.70 -11.57 7.59
CA LEU A 513 -5.74 -12.55 7.07
C LEU A 513 -4.62 -11.90 6.26
N ALA A 514 -4.96 -10.96 5.38
CA ALA A 514 -3.96 -10.22 4.61
C ALA A 514 -2.99 -9.44 5.52
N SER A 515 -3.49 -8.82 6.58
CA SER A 515 -2.66 -8.11 7.55
C SER A 515 -1.76 -9.06 8.34
N ALA A 516 -2.26 -10.24 8.73
CA ALA A 516 -1.43 -11.26 9.39
C ALA A 516 -0.29 -11.74 8.47
N LEU A 517 -0.58 -12.01 7.20
CA LEU A 517 0.43 -12.35 6.19
C LEU A 517 1.43 -11.20 5.98
N ALA A 518 0.99 -9.95 5.96
CA ALA A 518 1.87 -8.77 5.87
C ALA A 518 2.82 -8.65 7.07
N ILE A 519 2.36 -8.97 8.29
CA ILE A 519 3.22 -9.02 9.49
C ILE A 519 4.24 -10.16 9.39
N ILE A 520 3.85 -11.33 8.87
CA ILE A 520 4.79 -12.44 8.62
C ILE A 520 5.89 -12.01 7.64
N ILE A 521 5.51 -11.36 6.53
CA ILE A 521 6.47 -10.79 5.56
C ILE A 521 7.40 -9.79 6.24
N PHE A 522 6.87 -8.88 7.04
CA PHE A 522 7.66 -7.90 7.78
C PHE A 522 8.69 -8.58 8.69
N ILE A 523 8.28 -9.59 9.47
CA ILE A 523 9.19 -10.34 10.35
C ILE A 523 10.31 -11.01 9.55
N ILE A 524 9.98 -11.65 8.42
CA ILE A 524 10.96 -12.30 7.54
C ILE A 524 11.98 -11.27 7.03
N VAL A 525 11.52 -10.18 6.43
CA VAL A 525 12.39 -9.15 5.83
C VAL A 525 13.21 -8.42 6.90
N ALA A 526 12.60 -8.09 8.05
CA ALA A 526 13.28 -7.44 9.16
C ALA A 526 14.38 -8.34 9.75
N THR A 527 14.12 -9.63 9.91
CA THR A 527 15.09 -10.60 10.42
C THR A 527 16.27 -10.73 9.47
N ILE A 528 16.02 -10.91 8.16
CA ILE A 528 17.07 -11.01 7.15
C ILE A 528 17.89 -9.73 7.09
N SER A 529 17.22 -8.57 7.13
CA SER A 529 17.90 -7.27 7.10
C SER A 529 18.77 -7.09 8.34
N ALA A 530 18.26 -7.39 9.53
CA ALA A 530 19.02 -7.27 10.78
C ALA A 530 20.27 -8.16 10.80
N ILE A 531 20.15 -9.41 10.32
CA ILE A 531 21.29 -10.33 10.19
C ILE A 531 22.31 -9.77 9.19
N SER A 532 21.83 -9.31 8.03
CA SER A 532 22.70 -8.81 6.96
C SER A 532 23.44 -7.53 7.37
N PHE A 533 22.76 -6.57 8.01
CA PHE A 533 23.39 -5.35 8.53
C PHE A 533 24.44 -5.64 9.60
N LYS A 534 24.19 -6.62 10.48
CA LYS A 534 25.17 -7.04 11.49
C LYS A 534 26.44 -7.61 10.85
N GLN A 535 26.31 -8.36 9.75
CA GLN A 535 27.44 -8.88 9.00
C GLN A 535 28.20 -7.77 8.25
N THR A 536 27.50 -6.77 7.70
CA THR A 536 28.15 -5.63 7.04
C THR A 536 28.97 -4.79 8.00
N LYS A 537 28.50 -4.58 9.24
CA LYS A 537 29.26 -3.85 10.25
C LYS A 537 30.60 -4.52 10.58
N ALA A 538 30.65 -5.85 10.56
CA ALA A 538 31.90 -6.59 10.72
C ALA A 538 32.87 -6.39 9.53
N LEU A 539 32.39 -6.00 8.34
CA LEU A 539 33.23 -5.62 7.20
C LEU A 539 33.74 -4.19 7.31
N GLU A 540 32.97 -3.28 7.92
CA GLU A 540 33.41 -1.91 8.22
C GLU A 540 34.51 -1.88 9.28
N ASP A 541 34.45 -2.77 10.28
CA ASP A 541 35.44 -2.84 11.38
C ASP A 541 36.80 -3.47 10.95
N VAL A 542 36.90 -4.05 9.74
CA VAL A 542 38.10 -4.72 9.21
C VAL A 542 38.91 -3.83 8.27
N ASN A 543 38.31 -2.76 7.74
CA ASN A 543 38.99 -1.70 6.99
C ASN A 543 39.37 -0.53 7.89
#